data_AF-A0A671XC62-F1
#
_entry.id   AF-A0A671XC62-F1
#
_cell.length_a   1.000
_cell.length_b   1.000
_cell.length_c   1.000
_cell.angle_alpha   90.00
_cell.angle_beta   90.00
_cell.angle_gamma   90.00
#
_symmetry.space_group_name_H-M   'P 1'
#
loop_
_entity.id
_entity.type
_entity.pdbx_description
1 polymer ?
#
loop_
_entity_poly.entity_id
_entity_poly.type
_entity_poly.pdbx_seq_one_letter_code
_entity_poly.pdbx_strand_id
1 'polypeptide(L)' 'VQRTDQSNQRCFMSAKEVVLRAAWEKGNTEWKGQCIYFNQDLSRDTIQKRKRSDEVKRFLHNYPRTQYPTGLFRVL' A
#
# COMPACT_ATOMS: atom_id res chain seq x y z
N VAL A 1 13.94 -18.09 -32.18
CA VAL A 1 14.55 -16.78 -31.87
C VAL A 1 13.80 -16.19 -30.67
N GLN A 2 14.51 -16.18 -29.55
CA GLN A 2 14.30 -15.57 -28.24
C GLN A 2 12.91 -14.99 -27.88
N ARG A 3 12.26 -15.63 -26.90
CA ARG A 3 11.25 -15.01 -26.04
C ARG A 3 11.97 -13.94 -25.21
N THR A 4 11.63 -12.68 -25.37
CA THR A 4 12.16 -11.60 -24.54
C THR A 4 11.50 -11.65 -23.17
N ASP A 5 12.30 -11.97 -22.15
CA ASP A 5 11.95 -11.99 -20.74
C ASP A 5 11.34 -10.65 -20.29
N GLN A 6 10.10 -10.69 -19.76
CA GLN A 6 9.44 -9.58 -19.05
C GLN A 6 10.07 -9.28 -17.67
N SER A 7 11.37 -9.53 -17.47
CA SER A 7 11.97 -9.61 -16.13
C SER A 7 12.77 -8.37 -15.69
N ASN A 8 12.67 -7.24 -16.38
CA ASN A 8 13.55 -6.08 -16.14
C ASN A 8 12.82 -4.76 -15.90
N GLN A 9 11.92 -4.77 -14.92
CA GLN A 9 11.57 -3.55 -14.19
C GLN A 9 11.58 -3.80 -12.68
N ARG A 10 12.67 -4.40 -12.19
CA ARG A 10 12.97 -4.35 -10.77
C ARG A 10 13.51 -2.95 -10.47
N CYS A 11 12.61 -2.01 -10.20
CA CYS A 11 12.98 -0.77 -9.53
C CYS A 11 13.83 -1.16 -8.32
N PHE A 12 15.06 -0.62 -8.24
CA PHE A 12 15.97 -0.89 -7.14
C PHE A 12 15.31 -0.40 -5.85
N MET A 13 14.63 -1.31 -5.14
CA MET A 13 13.98 -0.99 -3.90
C MET A 13 15.03 -0.96 -2.80
N SER A 14 15.00 0.06 -1.96
CA SER A 14 15.81 0.07 -0.75
C SER A 14 15.44 -1.10 0.16
N ALA A 15 16.36 -1.56 0.99
CA ALA A 15 16.10 -2.62 1.96
C ALA A 15 14.88 -2.30 2.85
N LYS A 16 14.70 -1.03 3.22
CA LYS A 16 13.54 -0.53 3.97
C LYS A 16 12.23 -0.79 3.22
N GLU A 17 12.19 -0.50 1.93
CA GLU A 17 10.98 -0.71 1.12
C GLU A 17 10.66 -2.19 0.93
N VAL A 18 11.69 -3.03 0.78
CA VAL A 18 11.52 -4.49 0.70
C VAL A 18 10.88 -5.03 1.98
N VAL A 19 11.39 -4.63 3.16
CA VAL A 19 10.85 -5.06 4.45
C VAL A 19 9.40 -4.59 4.63
N LEU A 20 9.11 -3.32 4.30
CA LEU A 20 7.76 -2.78 4.42
C LEU A 20 6.76 -3.49 3.50
N ARG A 21 7.16 -3.81 2.26
CA ARG A 21 6.33 -4.58 1.33
C ARG A 21 6.06 -5.98 1.84
N ALA A 22 7.11 -6.70 2.26
CA ALA A 22 6.98 -8.05 2.79
C ALA A 22 6.06 -8.10 4.03
N ALA A 23 6.21 -7.12 4.94
CA ALA A 23 5.33 -7.01 6.11
C ALA A 23 3.87 -6.73 5.72
N TRP A 24 3.65 -5.87 4.73
CA TRP A 24 2.31 -5.53 4.24
C TRP A 24 1.62 -6.72 3.55
N GLU A 25 2.34 -7.45 2.70
CA GLU A 25 1.85 -8.66 2.04
C GLU A 25 1.52 -9.78 3.03
N LYS A 26 2.30 -9.89 4.12
CA LYS A 26 2.04 -10.84 5.21
C LYS A 26 0.84 -10.44 6.08
N GLY A 27 0.54 -9.15 6.18
CA GLY A 27 -0.55 -8.60 7.00
C GLY A 27 -0.19 -8.54 8.48
N ASN A 28 -0.16 -9.69 9.16
CA ASN A 28 0.21 -9.79 10.58
C ASN A 28 1.66 -10.28 10.73
N THR A 29 2.49 -9.45 11.35
CA THR A 29 3.88 -9.81 11.63
C THR A 29 4.07 -9.97 13.13
N GLU A 30 4.75 -11.05 13.55
CA GLU A 30 4.96 -11.38 14.95
C GLU A 30 6.44 -11.46 15.28
N TRP A 31 6.79 -11.04 16.50
CA TRP A 31 8.10 -11.20 17.08
C TRP A 31 7.96 -11.68 18.53
N LYS A 32 8.53 -12.86 18.84
CA LYS A 32 8.44 -13.50 20.16
C LYS A 32 6.99 -13.62 20.68
N GLY A 33 6.05 -13.96 19.79
CA GLY A 33 4.62 -14.10 20.13
C GLY A 33 3.88 -12.78 20.31
N GLN A 34 4.49 -11.63 20.01
CA GLN A 34 3.84 -10.32 20.01
C GLN A 34 3.67 -9.78 18.59
N CYS A 35 2.50 -9.22 18.29
CA CYS A 35 2.26 -8.55 17.01
C CYS A 35 3.07 -7.25 16.93
N ILE A 36 3.83 -7.07 15.85
CA ILE A 36 4.65 -5.90 15.57
C ILE A 36 4.27 -5.28 14.23
N TYR A 37 4.47 -3.97 14.12
CA TYR A 37 4.11 -3.19 12.93
C TYR A 37 5.33 -2.48 12.36
N PHE A 38 5.52 -2.58 11.05
CA PHE A 38 6.53 -1.83 10.33
C PHE A 38 5.87 -0.63 9.67
N ASN A 39 6.25 0.57 10.10
CA ASN A 39 5.74 1.82 9.54
C ASN A 39 6.86 2.61 8.87
N GLN A 40 6.50 3.36 7.82
CA GLN A 40 7.40 4.34 7.25
C GLN A 40 7.62 5.48 8.24
N ASP A 41 8.88 5.77 8.55
CA ASP A 41 9.24 7.02 9.21
C ASP A 41 9.05 8.18 8.24
N LEU A 42 7.98 8.95 8.44
CA LEU A 42 7.54 10.05 7.58
C LEU A 42 7.41 11.31 8.41
N SER A 43 7.63 12.47 7.79
CA SER A 43 7.41 13.75 8.45
C SER A 43 5.95 13.89 8.93
N ARG A 44 5.77 14.63 10.02
CA ARG A 44 4.46 14.91 10.61
C ARG A 44 3.46 15.45 9.59
N ASP A 45 3.90 16.36 8.71
CA ASP A 45 3.06 16.94 7.66
C ASP A 45 2.58 15.89 6.66
N THR A 46 3.46 14.97 6.27
CA THR A 46 3.12 13.85 5.38
C THR A 46 2.10 12.92 6.04
N ILE A 47 2.29 12.61 7.32
CA ILE A 47 1.34 11.80 8.09
C ILE A 47 -0.02 12.50 8.17
N GLN A 48 -0.05 13.81 8.42
CA GLN A 48 -1.30 14.56 8.52
C GLN A 48 -2.06 14.60 7.19
N LYS A 49 -1.35 14.75 6.06
CA LYS A 49 -1.96 14.67 4.72
C LYS A 49 -2.58 13.29 4.47
N ARG A 50 -1.90 12.20 4.84
CA ARG A 50 -2.42 10.83 4.69
C ARG A 50 -3.68 10.61 5.50
N LYS A 51 -3.73 11.07 6.76
CA LYS A 51 -4.92 10.93 7.63
C LYS A 51 -6.18 11.54 7.00
N ARG A 52 -6.06 12.73 6.38
CA ARG A 52 -7.18 13.38 5.68
C ARG A 52 -7.69 12.53 4.51
N SER A 53 -6.78 11.91 3.76
CA SER A 53 -7.16 11.01 2.66
C SER A 53 -7.75 9.69 3.16
N ASP A 54 -7.31 9.20 4.33
CA ASP A 54 -7.80 7.94 4.90
C ASP A 54 -9.27 8.03 5.32
N GLU A 55 -9.73 9.18 5.80
CA GLU A 55 -11.15 9.43 6.09
C GLU A 55 -12.02 9.28 4.84
N VAL A 56 -11.59 9.87 3.72
CA VAL A 56 -12.27 9.75 2.43
C VAL A 56 -12.25 8.30 1.93
N LYS A 57 -11.11 7.61 2.05
CA LYS A 57 -11.01 6.19 1.66
C LYS A 57 -11.93 5.30 2.47
N ARG A 58 -12.05 5.53 3.79
CA ARG A 58 -12.97 4.78 4.65
C ARG A 58 -14.42 5.01 4.27
N PHE A 59 -14.79 6.26 3.99
CA PHE A 59 -16.12 6.60 3.49
C PHE A 59 -16.41 5.85 2.19
N LEU A 60 -15.50 5.89 1.21
CA LEU A 60 -15.66 5.19 -0.07
C LEU A 60 -15.69 3.66 0.09
N HIS A 61 -14.90 3.10 0.99
CA HIS A 61 -14.89 1.66 1.26
C HIS A 61 -16.22 1.16 1.84
N ASN A 62 -16.86 1.96 2.69
CA ASN A 62 -18.12 1.61 3.33
C ASN A 62 -19.36 1.95 2.48
N TYR A 63 -19.18 2.69 1.38
CA TYR A 63 -20.26 2.93 0.43
C TYR A 63 -20.51 1.69 -0.44
N PRO A 64 -21.79 1.30 -0.64
CA PRO A 64 -22.12 0.16 -1.46
C PRO A 64 -21.63 0.40 -2.90
N ARG A 65 -20.85 -0.56 -3.41
CA ARG A 65 -20.20 -0.54 -4.73
C ARG A 65 -21.16 -0.30 -5.90
N THR A 66 -22.46 -0.44 -5.68
CA THR A 66 -23.55 -0.34 -6.66
C THR A 66 -23.99 1.09 -6.98
N GLN A 67 -23.49 2.11 -6.28
CA GLN A 67 -23.87 3.52 -6.50
C GLN A 67 -22.81 4.36 -7.24
N TYR A 68 -21.68 3.78 -7.64
CA TYR A 68 -20.69 4.52 -8.43
C TYR A 68 -21.10 4.55 -9.90
N PRO A 69 -21.21 5.72 -10.56
CA PRO A 69 -21.11 5.77 -12.01
C PRO A 69 -19.74 5.19 -12.39
N THR A 70 -19.74 4.26 -13.34
CA THR A 70 -18.70 3.26 -13.66
C THR A 70 -17.35 3.81 -14.15
N GLY A 71 -16.96 5.04 -13.81
CA GLY A 71 -15.75 5.70 -14.30
C GLY A 71 -14.70 6.11 -13.27
N LEU A 72 -14.97 6.07 -11.96
CA LEU A 72 -14.13 6.78 -10.99
C LEU A 72 -12.88 6.03 -10.50
N PHE A 73 -12.69 4.74 -10.82
CA PHE A 73 -11.60 3.93 -10.27
C PHE A 73 -10.36 3.78 -11.18
N ARG A 74 -10.30 4.44 -12.36
CA ARG A 74 -9.16 4.28 -13.29
C ARG A 74 -8.00 5.26 -13.06
N VAL A 75 -7.96 6.00 -11.95
CA VAL A 75 -6.95 7.07 -11.74
C VAL A 75 -6.31 7.04 -10.35
N LEU A 76 -6.24 5.87 -9.70
CA LEU A 76 -5.42 5.70 -8.49
C LEU A 76 -4.53 4.47 -8.60
#